data_AF-A0A7W8T6B7-F1
#
_entry.id   AF-A0A7W8T6B7-F1
#
_cell.length_a   1.000
_cell.length_b   1.000
_cell.length_c   1.000
_cell.angle_alpha   90.00
_cell.angle_beta   90.00
_cell.angle_gamma   90.00
#
_symmetry.space_group_name_H-M   'P 1'
#
loop_
_entity.id
_entity.type
_entity.pdbx_description
1 polymer ?
#
loop_
_entity_poly.entity_id
_entity_poly.type
_entity_poly.pdbx_seq_one_letter_code
_entity_poly.pdbx_strand_id
1 'polypeptide(L)'
;MTNLCKAKLPLRGFLPIASNQTSRLVAREAVPPQHFHPLTIALAVAATATSLCVAAYSGWERGDTYVERATYTALAVVIASGVHLLPAMSQQRPLVVRIALSLLCVAGLAVTLGGQAEFFALAQQHAGARRADTVPAVASLSHLKISSSRSLAAIAADQASARKALAVINDQSCHVRCKDLRTRRAVLAATLDELDTEANEAKRREVADDRQAVLADHAMRLRDEMRDDPVVTRLAALTGLAGDRVGLLLSLVCAGVLDGIGVVAWYLVFAVHRTGDRDSVMSVESDDLAVVARVVHGPEAESKNRALPPIADRLLDTRLTQLTRAVADGQVKMTVAGIRNYLGCAQGTAIKLRRELLAQCTSQLSTDGEV
;
A
#
# COMPACT_ATOMS: atom_id res chain seq x y z
N MET A 1 49.52 49.84 19.71
CA MET A 1 48.81 49.34 18.49
C MET A 1 47.31 49.25 18.78
N THR A 2 46.75 50.34 19.28
CA THR A 2 45.35 50.49 19.67
C THR A 2 44.62 51.18 18.53
N ASN A 3 43.88 50.45 17.68
CA ASN A 3 42.83 50.96 16.76
C ASN A 3 42.31 49.87 15.79
N LEU A 4 42.03 48.64 16.26
CA LEU A 4 41.54 47.55 15.39
C LEU A 4 40.02 47.29 15.46
N CYS A 5 39.28 47.98 16.34
CA CYS A 5 37.84 47.73 16.53
C CYS A 5 37.02 49.02 16.72
N LYS A 6 37.17 49.99 15.82
CA LYS A 6 36.28 51.16 15.76
C LYS A 6 35.70 51.33 14.36
N ALA A 7 34.61 50.59 14.09
CA ALA A 7 33.76 50.84 12.95
C ALA A 7 32.35 51.22 13.45
N LYS A 8 31.93 52.42 13.04
CA LYS A 8 30.73 53.19 13.40
C LYS A 8 29.42 52.39 13.25
N LEU A 9 28.57 52.43 14.27
CA LEU A 9 27.11 52.32 14.12
C LEU A 9 26.53 53.64 13.59
N PRO A 10 25.38 53.57 12.88
CA PRO A 10 24.26 54.42 13.28
C PRO A 10 22.99 53.60 13.54
N LEU A 11 22.37 53.88 14.70
CA LEU A 11 21.04 53.44 15.09
C LEU A 11 19.96 54.42 14.57
N ARG A 12 18.78 53.84 14.32
CA ARG A 12 17.41 54.37 14.48
C ARG A 12 16.69 55.06 13.31
N GLY A 13 15.74 54.29 12.76
CA GLY A 13 14.42 54.70 12.26
C GLY A 13 13.50 53.46 12.15
N PHE A 14 12.56 53.30 13.09
CA PHE A 14 11.53 52.23 13.19
C PHE A 14 10.53 52.31 12.01
N LEU A 15 10.33 51.23 11.20
CA LEU A 15 9.28 50.17 11.18
C LEU A 15 7.81 50.64 10.97
N PRO A 16 6.87 49.82 10.41
CA PRO A 16 6.98 48.52 9.71
C PRO A 16 6.07 48.36 8.44
N ILE A 17 6.22 47.28 7.66
CA ILE A 17 5.17 46.32 7.21
C ILE A 17 5.83 45.21 6.33
N ALA A 18 6.05 44.08 7.00
CA ALA A 18 6.06 42.69 6.56
C ALA A 18 6.50 42.30 5.12
N SER A 19 7.79 42.06 4.94
CA SER A 19 8.28 41.03 3.99
C SER A 19 8.72 39.80 4.78
N ASN A 20 7.85 38.80 4.90
CA ASN A 20 8.09 37.53 5.61
C ASN A 20 9.00 36.57 4.80
N GLN A 21 10.21 37.02 4.45
CA GLN A 21 11.27 36.18 3.91
C GLN A 21 12.53 36.42 4.72
N THR A 22 12.80 35.55 5.71
CA THR A 22 14.14 35.17 6.25
C THR A 22 14.09 34.55 7.65
N SER A 23 12.95 34.01 8.08
CA SER A 23 12.84 33.18 9.30
C SER A 23 12.84 31.68 8.99
N ARG A 24 13.80 31.19 8.19
CA ARG A 24 14.03 29.75 7.95
C ARG A 24 15.51 29.37 8.05
N LEU A 25 16.14 29.73 9.17
CA LEU A 25 17.36 29.13 9.72
C LEU A 25 17.14 29.27 11.23
N VAL A 26 16.51 28.33 11.93
CA VAL A 26 17.12 27.08 12.39
C VAL A 26 16.06 25.98 12.34
N ALA A 27 15.80 25.44 11.14
CA ALA A 27 15.30 24.07 11.08
C ALA A 27 16.50 23.19 11.44
N ARG A 28 16.54 22.80 12.71
CA ARG A 28 17.33 21.71 13.26
C ARG A 28 17.61 20.71 12.13
N GLU A 29 18.87 20.60 11.73
CA GLU A 29 19.36 19.47 10.97
C GLU A 29 19.22 18.27 11.92
N ALA A 30 18.00 17.74 11.97
CA ALA A 30 17.71 16.47 12.56
C ALA A 30 18.41 15.47 11.64
N VAL A 31 19.67 15.19 11.95
CA VAL A 31 20.31 13.94 11.57
C VAL A 31 19.28 12.86 11.87
N PRO A 32 18.66 12.21 10.86
CA PRO A 32 17.73 11.15 11.15
C PRO A 32 18.53 10.09 11.90
N PRO A 33 18.06 9.59 13.06
CA PRO A 33 18.80 8.59 13.79
C PRO A 33 18.98 7.39 12.85
N GLN A 34 20.21 6.93 12.74
CA GLN A 34 20.66 5.90 11.79
C GLN A 34 19.83 4.59 11.85
N HIS A 35 19.03 4.40 12.90
CA HIS A 35 18.09 3.29 13.11
C HIS A 35 16.87 3.29 12.16
N PHE A 36 16.52 4.40 11.50
CA PHE A 36 15.35 4.41 10.59
C PHE A 36 15.63 3.80 9.21
N HIS A 37 16.88 3.72 8.79
CA HIS A 37 17.25 3.17 7.49
C HIS A 37 16.98 1.66 7.35
N PRO A 38 17.39 0.78 8.29
CA PRO A 38 17.06 -0.64 8.21
C PRO A 38 15.55 -0.90 8.31
N LEU A 39 14.81 -0.10 9.09
CA LEU A 39 13.35 -0.18 9.16
C LEU A 39 12.70 0.18 7.82
N THR A 40 13.20 1.22 7.14
CA THR A 40 12.69 1.64 5.82
C THR A 40 12.96 0.56 4.77
N ILE A 41 14.13 -0.08 4.80
CA ILE A 41 14.44 -1.21 3.93
C ILE A 41 13.51 -2.39 4.23
N ALA A 42 13.32 -2.75 5.50
CA ALA A 42 12.43 -3.84 5.88
C ALA A 42 10.99 -3.60 5.40
N LEU A 43 10.48 -2.37 5.56
CA LEU A 43 9.16 -1.98 5.05
C LEU A 43 9.10 -2.05 3.53
N ALA A 44 10.12 -1.54 2.82
CA ALA A 44 10.19 -1.61 1.36
C ALA A 44 10.16 -3.06 0.86
N VAL A 45 10.98 -3.93 1.45
CA VAL A 45 11.06 -5.35 1.10
C VAL A 45 9.74 -6.05 1.39
N ALA A 46 9.14 -5.83 2.56
CA ALA A 46 7.86 -6.43 2.93
C ALA A 46 6.74 -5.99 1.96
N ALA A 47 6.56 -4.69 1.72
CA ALA A 47 5.54 -4.18 0.82
C ALA A 47 5.74 -4.68 -0.63
N THR A 48 6.99 -4.73 -1.09
CA THR A 48 7.34 -5.25 -2.42
C THR A 48 7.08 -6.74 -2.52
N ALA A 49 7.49 -7.54 -1.55
CA ALA A 49 7.22 -8.97 -1.53
C ALA A 49 5.72 -9.26 -1.53
N THR A 50 4.92 -8.56 -0.72
CA THR A 50 3.46 -8.72 -0.72
C THR A 50 2.85 -8.32 -2.06
N SER A 51 3.25 -7.18 -2.64
CA SER A 51 2.79 -6.73 -3.96
C SER A 51 3.14 -7.73 -5.07
N LEU A 52 4.36 -8.28 -5.07
CA LEU A 52 4.79 -9.32 -6.00
C LEU A 52 3.97 -10.61 -5.85
N CYS A 53 3.72 -11.06 -4.62
CA CYS A 53 2.90 -12.26 -4.40
C CYS A 53 1.49 -12.09 -4.94
N VAL A 54 0.86 -10.94 -4.69
CA VAL A 54 -0.48 -10.63 -5.22
C VAL A 54 -0.46 -10.52 -6.74
N ALA A 55 0.53 -9.82 -7.31
CA ALA A 55 0.70 -9.69 -8.75
C ALA A 55 0.89 -11.06 -9.42
N ALA A 56 1.73 -11.93 -8.84
CA ALA A 56 1.96 -13.27 -9.33
C ALA A 56 0.67 -14.10 -9.32
N TYR A 57 -0.08 -14.07 -8.22
CA TYR A 57 -1.37 -14.78 -8.14
C TYR A 57 -2.38 -14.24 -9.17
N SER A 58 -2.47 -12.92 -9.32
CA SER A 58 -3.36 -12.29 -10.32
C SER A 58 -2.98 -12.60 -11.77
N GLY A 59 -1.69 -12.82 -12.05
CA GLY A 59 -1.20 -13.24 -13.35
C GLY A 59 -1.47 -14.74 -13.59
N TRP A 60 -1.40 -15.55 -12.53
CA TRP A 60 -1.68 -16.98 -12.60
C TRP A 60 -3.12 -17.29 -12.99
N GLU A 61 -4.09 -16.52 -12.49
CA GLU A 61 -5.51 -16.71 -12.78
C GLU A 61 -5.91 -16.33 -14.23
N ARG A 62 -5.06 -15.61 -14.97
CA ARG A 62 -5.39 -15.13 -16.33
C ARG A 62 -5.15 -16.12 -17.47
N GLY A 63 -4.35 -17.17 -17.25
CA GLY A 63 -4.02 -18.15 -18.29
C GLY A 63 -4.87 -19.41 -18.20
N ASP A 64 -5.26 -19.98 -19.34
CA ASP A 64 -5.93 -21.28 -19.37
C ASP A 64 -4.90 -22.41 -19.36
N THR A 65 -3.82 -22.24 -20.14
CA THR A 65 -2.69 -23.18 -20.19
C THR A 65 -1.59 -22.84 -19.19
N TYR A 66 -0.79 -23.85 -18.77
CA TYR A 66 0.36 -23.63 -17.87
C TYR A 66 1.37 -22.62 -18.41
N VAL A 67 1.59 -22.59 -19.73
CA VAL A 67 2.52 -21.65 -20.38
C VAL A 67 1.96 -20.23 -20.31
N GLU A 68 0.68 -20.03 -20.63
CA GLU A 68 0.03 -18.72 -20.52
C GLU A 68 0.06 -18.21 -19.08
N ARG A 69 -0.27 -19.06 -18.10
CA ARG A 69 -0.20 -18.71 -16.68
C ARG A 69 1.20 -18.26 -16.27
N ALA A 70 2.23 -19.01 -16.67
CA ALA A 70 3.61 -18.64 -16.39
C ALA A 70 3.98 -17.29 -17.03
N THR A 71 3.56 -17.04 -18.27
CA THR A 71 3.84 -15.76 -18.96
C THR A 71 3.15 -14.56 -18.32
N TYR A 72 1.86 -14.66 -17.98
CA TYR A 72 1.14 -13.58 -17.31
C TYR A 72 1.67 -13.33 -15.90
N THR A 73 2.04 -14.39 -15.17
CA THR A 73 2.68 -14.28 -13.85
C THR A 73 4.01 -13.54 -13.94
N ALA A 74 4.89 -13.94 -14.88
CA ALA A 74 6.18 -13.29 -15.08
C ALA A 74 6.02 -11.82 -15.47
N LEU A 75 5.09 -11.51 -16.39
CA LEU A 75 4.79 -10.15 -16.80
C LEU A 75 4.31 -9.28 -15.62
N ALA A 76 3.36 -9.78 -14.82
CA ALA A 76 2.84 -9.07 -13.65
C ALA A 76 3.94 -8.78 -12.62
N VAL A 77 4.82 -9.75 -12.35
CA VAL A 77 5.97 -9.60 -11.46
C VAL A 77 6.96 -8.54 -11.95
N VAL A 78 7.28 -8.53 -13.25
CA VAL A 78 8.18 -7.53 -13.85
C VAL A 78 7.59 -6.13 -13.75
N ILE A 79 6.30 -5.97 -14.09
CA ILE A 79 5.62 -4.68 -13.99
C ILE A 79 5.62 -4.19 -12.54
N ALA A 80 5.22 -5.02 -11.57
CA ALA A 80 5.18 -4.65 -10.15
C ALA A 80 6.56 -4.26 -9.61
N SER A 81 7.60 -5.04 -9.94
CA SER A 81 8.98 -4.71 -9.57
C SER A 81 9.43 -3.39 -10.18
N GLY A 82 9.09 -3.15 -11.45
CA GLY A 82 9.37 -1.90 -12.15
C GLY A 82 8.70 -0.69 -11.48
N VAL A 83 7.42 -0.80 -11.13
CA VAL A 83 6.66 0.27 -10.46
C VAL A 83 7.33 0.70 -9.15
N HIS A 84 7.86 -0.23 -8.37
CA HIS A 84 8.53 0.07 -7.10
C HIS A 84 9.94 0.65 -7.27
N LEU A 85 10.73 0.12 -8.22
CA LEU A 85 12.16 0.43 -8.33
C LEU A 85 12.48 1.58 -9.30
N LEU A 86 11.75 1.70 -10.41
CA LEU A 86 12.01 2.71 -11.45
C LEU A 86 11.93 4.16 -10.93
N PRO A 87 10.97 4.56 -10.06
CA PRO A 87 10.92 5.91 -9.52
C PRO A 87 12.19 6.29 -8.77
N ALA A 88 12.75 5.34 -8.01
CA ALA A 88 13.98 5.55 -7.25
C ALA A 88 15.21 5.66 -8.16
N MET A 89 15.30 4.83 -9.21
CA MET A 89 16.40 4.89 -10.20
C MET A 89 16.34 6.13 -11.10
N SER A 90 15.17 6.74 -11.26
CA SER A 90 14.97 7.92 -12.11
C SER A 90 15.70 9.17 -11.59
N GLN A 91 16.02 9.23 -10.30
CA GLN A 91 16.45 10.47 -9.63
C GLN A 91 17.70 11.12 -10.24
N GLN A 92 18.61 10.33 -10.83
CA GLN A 92 19.86 10.83 -11.43
C GLN A 92 19.80 11.05 -12.95
N ARG A 93 18.63 10.85 -13.57
CA ARG A 93 18.45 10.96 -15.03
C ARG A 93 18.05 12.39 -15.43
N PRO A 94 18.35 12.83 -16.67
CA PRO A 94 17.89 14.11 -17.17
C PRO A 94 16.35 14.20 -17.16
N LEU A 95 15.81 15.43 -17.10
CA LEU A 95 14.38 15.68 -16.89
C LEU A 95 13.49 14.95 -17.90
N VAL A 96 13.89 14.89 -19.17
CA VAL A 96 13.13 14.19 -20.23
C VAL A 96 13.01 12.70 -19.93
N VAL A 97 14.11 12.05 -19.54
CA VAL A 97 14.12 10.62 -19.19
C VAL A 97 13.30 10.38 -17.91
N ARG A 98 13.33 11.31 -16.96
CA ARG A 98 12.50 11.24 -15.75
C ARG A 98 11.01 11.30 -16.06
N ILE A 99 10.59 12.20 -16.96
CA ILE A 99 9.19 12.30 -17.39
C ILE A 99 8.78 11.01 -18.09
N ALA A 100 9.58 10.51 -19.04
CA ALA A 100 9.30 9.27 -19.74
C ALA A 100 9.17 8.07 -18.78
N LEU A 101 10.10 7.94 -17.83
CA LEU A 101 10.07 6.86 -16.83
C LEU A 101 8.89 7.01 -15.86
N SER A 102 8.55 8.23 -15.47
CA SER A 102 7.38 8.51 -14.65
C SER A 102 6.07 8.12 -15.35
N LEU A 103 5.95 8.40 -16.65
CA LEU A 103 4.78 7.99 -17.43
C LEU A 103 4.67 6.46 -17.52
N LEU A 104 5.79 5.78 -17.75
CA LEU A 104 5.84 4.32 -17.76
C LEU A 104 5.48 3.73 -16.39
N CYS A 105 5.98 4.31 -15.30
CA CYS A 105 5.62 3.91 -13.93
C CYS A 105 4.13 4.10 -13.65
N VAL A 106 3.52 5.22 -14.08
CA VAL A 106 2.08 5.46 -13.90
C VAL A 106 1.25 4.45 -14.69
N ALA A 107 1.65 4.13 -15.92
CA ALA A 107 0.99 3.11 -16.72
C ALA A 107 1.12 1.71 -16.07
N GLY A 108 2.33 1.36 -15.61
CA GLY A 108 2.57 0.11 -14.89
C GLY A 108 1.75 0.02 -13.60
N LEU A 109 1.69 1.11 -12.83
CA LEU A 109 0.90 1.20 -11.60
C LEU A 109 -0.61 0.99 -11.90
N ALA A 110 -1.14 1.59 -12.96
CA ALA A 110 -2.53 1.36 -13.34
C ALA A 110 -2.81 -0.13 -13.63
N VAL A 111 -1.87 -0.82 -14.29
CA VAL A 111 -1.98 -2.26 -14.57
C VAL A 111 -1.86 -3.10 -13.29
N THR A 112 -0.92 -2.79 -12.39
CA THR A 112 -0.79 -3.52 -11.11
C THR A 112 -2.01 -3.33 -10.24
N LEU A 113 -2.49 -2.09 -10.10
CA LEU A 113 -3.69 -1.77 -9.32
C LEU A 113 -4.92 -2.48 -9.86
N GLY A 114 -5.08 -2.58 -11.18
CA GLY A 114 -6.16 -3.35 -11.80
C GLY A 114 -6.13 -4.83 -11.42
N GLY A 115 -4.97 -5.48 -11.55
CA GLY A 115 -4.80 -6.90 -11.20
C GLY A 115 -4.93 -7.18 -9.70
N GLN A 116 -4.38 -6.31 -8.86
CA GLN A 116 -4.50 -6.42 -7.40
C GLN A 116 -5.93 -6.15 -6.93
N ALA A 117 -6.64 -5.19 -7.52
CA ALA A 117 -8.04 -4.91 -7.17
C ALA A 117 -8.96 -6.09 -7.48
N GLU A 118 -8.73 -6.77 -8.60
CA GLU A 118 -9.41 -8.01 -8.96
C GLU A 118 -9.12 -9.13 -7.94
N PHE A 119 -7.85 -9.32 -7.55
CA PHE A 119 -7.49 -10.28 -6.50
C PHE A 119 -8.21 -10.00 -5.18
N PHE A 120 -8.21 -8.74 -4.72
CA PHE A 120 -8.91 -8.38 -3.48
C PHE A 120 -10.42 -8.59 -3.60
N ALA A 121 -11.02 -8.26 -4.76
CA ALA A 121 -12.44 -8.50 -5.00
C ALA A 121 -12.79 -10.00 -4.96
N LEU A 122 -11.98 -10.85 -5.62
CA LEU A 122 -12.13 -12.30 -5.56
C LEU A 122 -11.96 -12.81 -4.12
N ALA A 123 -10.95 -12.33 -3.38
CA ALA A 123 -10.75 -12.71 -2.00
C ALA A 123 -11.97 -12.37 -1.12
N GLN A 124 -12.59 -11.21 -1.34
CA GLN A 124 -13.84 -10.83 -0.66
C GLN A 124 -15.01 -11.75 -1.04
N GLN A 125 -15.14 -12.11 -2.32
CA GLN A 125 -16.17 -13.06 -2.77
C GLN A 125 -16.01 -14.44 -2.13
N HIS A 126 -14.79 -14.96 -2.04
CA HIS A 126 -14.51 -16.23 -1.36
C HIS A 126 -14.82 -16.15 0.14
N ALA A 127 -14.48 -15.02 0.79
CA ALA A 127 -14.85 -14.79 2.17
C ALA A 127 -16.38 -14.75 2.35
N GLY A 128 -17.12 -14.12 1.44
CA GLY A 128 -18.58 -14.11 1.40
C GLY A 128 -19.19 -15.51 1.21
N ALA A 129 -18.64 -16.30 0.29
CA ALA A 129 -19.07 -17.69 0.11
C ALA A 129 -18.89 -18.52 1.40
N ARG A 130 -17.73 -18.40 2.07
CA ARG A 130 -17.51 -19.07 3.36
C ARG A 130 -18.48 -18.63 4.45
N ARG A 131 -18.88 -17.36 4.48
CA ARG A 131 -19.91 -16.88 5.41
C ARG A 131 -21.27 -17.49 5.08
N ALA A 132 -21.64 -17.54 3.80
CA ALA A 132 -22.89 -18.16 3.34
C ALA A 132 -22.96 -19.66 3.66
N ASP A 133 -21.84 -20.39 3.58
CA ASP A 133 -21.76 -21.83 3.90
C ASP A 133 -22.06 -22.14 5.38
N THR A 134 -22.01 -21.16 6.28
CA THR A 134 -22.40 -21.34 7.68
C THR A 134 -23.92 -21.52 7.86
N VAL A 135 -24.72 -21.16 6.84
CA VAL A 135 -26.18 -21.31 6.89
C VAL A 135 -26.57 -22.76 6.53
N PRO A 136 -27.26 -23.50 7.43
CA PRO A 136 -27.62 -24.89 7.22
C PRO A 136 -28.37 -25.16 5.91
N ALA A 137 -27.99 -26.22 5.19
CA ALA A 137 -28.66 -26.62 3.96
C ALA A 137 -30.00 -27.31 4.26
N VAL A 138 -31.11 -26.58 4.12
CA VAL A 138 -32.47 -27.11 4.31
C VAL A 138 -32.94 -27.97 3.11
N ALA A 139 -32.22 -27.99 2.00
CA ALA A 139 -32.77 -28.33 0.68
C ALA A 139 -32.61 -29.79 0.19
N SER A 140 -31.69 -30.61 0.72
CA SER A 140 -31.30 -31.84 -0.02
C SER A 140 -32.17 -33.09 0.22
N LEU A 141 -33.08 -33.10 1.18
CA LEU A 141 -33.88 -34.30 1.51
C LEU A 141 -35.26 -34.36 0.82
N SER A 142 -35.73 -33.25 0.24
CA SER A 142 -37.10 -33.14 -0.28
C SER A 142 -37.22 -33.58 -1.74
N HIS A 143 -36.19 -33.36 -2.57
CA HIS A 143 -36.25 -33.63 -4.01
C HIS A 143 -36.34 -35.13 -4.35
N LEU A 144 -35.84 -36.01 -3.48
CA LEU A 144 -35.92 -37.47 -3.66
C LEU A 144 -37.30 -38.06 -3.35
N LYS A 145 -38.22 -37.29 -2.74
CA LYS A 145 -39.55 -37.76 -2.34
C LYS A 145 -40.69 -37.29 -3.25
N ILE A 146 -40.42 -36.30 -4.11
CA ILE A 146 -41.41 -35.67 -5.00
C ILE A 146 -41.82 -36.60 -6.16
N SER A 147 -41.02 -37.61 -6.50
CA SER A 147 -41.19 -38.40 -7.73
C SER A 147 -42.16 -39.60 -7.66
N SER A 148 -42.98 -39.74 -6.60
CA SER A 148 -43.82 -40.95 -6.43
C SER A 148 -45.28 -40.70 -6.01
N SER A 149 -45.88 -39.53 -6.30
CA SER A 149 -47.29 -39.30 -5.95
C SER A 149 -48.11 -38.63 -7.04
N ARG A 150 -49.40 -39.02 -7.12
CA ARG A 150 -50.38 -38.55 -8.10
C ARG A 150 -50.83 -37.11 -7.79
N SER A 151 -51.08 -36.29 -8.81
CA SER A 151 -51.47 -34.88 -8.64
C SER A 151 -52.93 -34.72 -8.22
N LEU A 152 -53.23 -33.65 -7.46
CA LEU A 152 -54.60 -33.29 -7.05
C LEU A 152 -55.56 -33.17 -8.24
N ALA A 153 -55.08 -32.67 -9.38
CA ALA A 153 -55.88 -32.55 -10.60
C ALA A 153 -56.30 -33.91 -11.17
N ALA A 154 -55.42 -34.92 -11.10
CA ALA A 154 -55.73 -36.27 -11.55
C ALA A 154 -56.72 -36.97 -10.60
N ILE A 155 -56.60 -36.75 -9.28
CA ILE A 155 -57.56 -37.27 -8.28
C ILE A 155 -58.93 -36.60 -8.48
N ALA A 156 -58.97 -35.29 -8.72
CA ALA A 156 -60.22 -34.56 -8.98
C ALA A 156 -60.94 -35.04 -10.25
N ALA A 157 -60.19 -35.39 -11.31
CA ALA A 157 -60.75 -35.93 -12.55
C ALA A 157 -61.40 -37.31 -12.33
N ASP A 158 -60.78 -38.16 -11.51
CA ASP A 158 -61.33 -39.48 -11.13
C ASP A 158 -62.57 -39.33 -10.26
N GLN A 159 -62.56 -38.42 -9.28
CA GLN A 159 -63.74 -38.11 -8.46
C GLN A 159 -64.91 -37.64 -9.33
N ALA A 160 -64.66 -36.76 -10.31
CA ALA A 160 -65.68 -36.29 -11.24
C ALA A 160 -66.25 -37.44 -12.09
N SER A 161 -65.40 -38.36 -12.54
CA SER A 161 -65.80 -39.54 -13.32
C SER A 161 -66.65 -40.52 -12.49
N ALA A 162 -66.26 -40.80 -11.25
CA ALA A 162 -67.00 -41.66 -10.33
C ALA A 162 -68.35 -41.04 -9.91
N ARG A 163 -68.42 -39.72 -9.66
CA ARG A 163 -69.67 -38.98 -9.40
C ARG A 163 -70.61 -39.03 -10.60
N LYS A 164 -70.08 -38.86 -11.82
CA LYS A 164 -70.87 -38.97 -13.06
C LYS A 164 -71.47 -40.36 -13.22
N ALA A 165 -70.69 -41.42 -12.99
CA ALA A 165 -71.18 -42.79 -13.03
C ALA A 165 -72.28 -43.05 -11.98
N LEU A 166 -72.12 -42.50 -10.77
CA LEU A 166 -73.11 -42.63 -9.70
C LEU A 166 -74.41 -41.88 -10.02
N ALA A 167 -74.33 -40.71 -10.66
CA ALA A 167 -75.50 -39.96 -11.13
C ALA A 167 -76.30 -40.73 -12.18
N VAL A 168 -75.62 -41.38 -13.15
CA VAL A 168 -76.26 -42.22 -14.18
C VAL A 168 -77.00 -43.41 -13.56
N ILE A 169 -76.44 -44.04 -12.52
CA ILE A 169 -77.09 -45.17 -11.83
C ILE A 169 -78.27 -44.71 -10.97
N ASN A 170 -78.20 -43.52 -10.37
CA ASN A 170 -79.28 -42.97 -9.54
C ASN A 170 -80.54 -42.61 -10.33
N ASP A 171 -80.42 -42.29 -11.62
CA ASP A 171 -81.54 -41.95 -12.50
C ASP A 171 -82.36 -43.18 -12.96
N GLN A 172 -81.80 -44.40 -12.82
CA GLN A 172 -82.46 -45.63 -13.26
C GLN A 172 -83.52 -46.12 -12.26
N SER A 173 -84.78 -46.23 -12.71
CA SER A 173 -85.89 -46.77 -11.91
C SER A 173 -85.76 -48.30 -11.76
N CYS A 174 -85.77 -48.81 -10.52
CA CYS A 174 -85.57 -50.23 -10.29
C CYS A 174 -86.86 -51.06 -10.38
N HIS A 175 -87.00 -51.90 -11.42
CA HIS A 175 -88.17 -52.78 -11.58
C HIS A 175 -87.89 -54.28 -11.43
N VAL A 176 -86.67 -54.78 -11.70
CA VAL A 176 -86.37 -56.25 -11.69
C VAL A 176 -85.01 -56.64 -11.07
N ARG A 177 -83.97 -55.79 -11.15
CA ARG A 177 -82.58 -56.12 -10.70
C ARG A 177 -82.00 -55.16 -9.65
N CYS A 178 -82.73 -54.92 -8.56
CA CYS A 178 -82.33 -53.93 -7.55
C CYS A 178 -81.08 -54.30 -6.76
N LYS A 179 -80.76 -55.59 -6.66
CA LYS A 179 -79.56 -56.04 -5.94
C LYS A 179 -78.28 -55.62 -6.66
N ASP A 180 -78.21 -55.79 -7.99
CA ASP A 180 -77.04 -55.42 -8.82
C ASP A 180 -76.83 -53.89 -8.89
N LEU A 181 -77.91 -53.12 -9.04
CA LEU A 181 -77.84 -51.65 -8.99
C LEU A 181 -77.39 -51.16 -7.61
N ARG A 182 -77.87 -51.78 -6.53
CA ARG A 182 -77.47 -51.45 -5.15
C ARG A 182 -76.01 -51.79 -4.89
N THR A 183 -75.50 -52.92 -5.37
CA THR A 183 -74.08 -53.28 -5.24
C THR A 183 -73.18 -52.33 -6.03
N ARG A 184 -73.53 -51.97 -7.26
CA ARG A 184 -72.76 -51.00 -8.06
C ARG A 184 -72.75 -49.60 -7.44
N ARG A 185 -73.89 -49.16 -6.90
CA ARG A 185 -73.98 -47.90 -6.14
C ARG A 185 -73.09 -47.94 -4.90
N ALA A 186 -73.09 -49.05 -4.16
CA ALA A 186 -72.22 -49.23 -2.99
C ALA A 186 -70.73 -49.21 -3.38
N VAL A 187 -70.36 -49.86 -4.49
CA VAL A 187 -68.97 -49.85 -5.01
C VAL A 187 -68.54 -48.44 -5.40
N LEU A 188 -69.34 -47.70 -6.18
CA LEU A 188 -69.00 -46.31 -6.56
C LEU A 188 -68.96 -45.37 -5.36
N ALA A 189 -69.84 -45.57 -4.37
CA ALA A 189 -69.79 -44.81 -3.12
C ALA A 189 -68.50 -45.09 -2.34
N ALA A 190 -68.07 -46.36 -2.28
CA ALA A 190 -66.79 -46.73 -1.66
C ALA A 190 -65.58 -46.16 -2.42
N THR A 191 -65.60 -46.18 -3.76
CA THR A 191 -64.54 -45.55 -4.58
C THR A 191 -64.46 -44.04 -4.35
N LEU A 192 -65.59 -43.36 -4.16
CA LEU A 192 -65.59 -41.92 -3.85
C LEU A 192 -65.02 -41.62 -2.46
N ASP A 193 -65.28 -42.48 -1.48
CA ASP A 193 -64.73 -42.36 -0.12
C ASP A 193 -63.21 -42.58 -0.09
N GLU A 194 -62.72 -43.56 -0.87
CA GLU A 194 -61.29 -43.79 -1.09
C GLU A 194 -60.61 -42.59 -1.75
N LEU A 195 -61.18 -42.05 -2.83
CA LEU A 195 -60.65 -40.87 -3.52
C LEU A 195 -60.72 -39.59 -2.67
N ASP A 196 -61.68 -39.47 -1.76
CA ASP A 196 -61.73 -38.35 -0.80
C ASP A 196 -60.59 -38.45 0.21
N THR A 197 -60.32 -39.65 0.71
CA THR A 197 -59.17 -39.93 1.57
C THR A 197 -57.86 -39.60 0.87
N GLU A 198 -57.67 -40.06 -0.37
CA GLU A 198 -56.48 -39.76 -1.17
C GLU A 198 -56.30 -38.26 -1.42
N ALA A 199 -57.39 -37.53 -1.72
CA ALA A 199 -57.37 -36.08 -1.91
C ALA A 199 -56.98 -35.33 -0.62
N ASN A 200 -57.50 -35.76 0.53
CA ASN A 200 -57.16 -35.19 1.83
C ASN A 200 -55.67 -35.42 2.17
N GLU A 201 -55.13 -36.60 1.87
CA GLU A 201 -53.70 -36.89 2.02
C GLU A 201 -52.83 -36.06 1.05
N ALA A 202 -53.25 -35.92 -0.20
CA ALA A 202 -52.57 -35.08 -1.19
C ALA A 202 -52.52 -33.61 -0.77
N LYS A 203 -53.63 -33.07 -0.25
CA LYS A 203 -53.68 -31.70 0.31
C LYS A 203 -52.75 -31.53 1.50
N ARG A 204 -52.66 -32.51 2.40
CA ARG A 204 -51.71 -32.46 3.54
C ARG A 204 -50.26 -32.45 3.08
N ARG A 205 -49.93 -33.18 2.00
CA ARG A 205 -48.60 -33.19 1.39
C ARG A 205 -48.25 -31.83 0.79
N GLU A 206 -49.15 -31.24 0.00
CA GLU A 206 -48.95 -29.90 -0.59
C GLU A 206 -48.69 -28.84 0.49
N VAL A 207 -49.46 -28.85 1.58
CA VAL A 207 -49.24 -27.93 2.72
C VAL A 207 -47.87 -28.17 3.40
N ALA A 208 -47.39 -29.41 3.45
CA ALA A 208 -46.07 -29.72 4.00
C ALA A 208 -44.94 -29.24 3.07
N ASP A 209 -45.12 -29.41 1.75
CA ASP A 209 -44.20 -28.94 0.73
C ASP A 209 -44.14 -27.41 0.70
N ASP A 210 -45.27 -26.72 0.82
CA ASP A 210 -45.35 -25.26 0.92
C ASP A 210 -44.58 -24.74 2.15
N ARG A 211 -44.72 -25.40 3.31
CA ARG A 211 -43.96 -25.05 4.51
C ARG A 211 -42.46 -25.24 4.29
N GLN A 212 -42.06 -26.32 3.62
CA GLN A 212 -40.66 -26.56 3.29
C GLN A 212 -40.12 -25.53 2.29
N ALA A 213 -40.93 -25.11 1.32
CA ALA A 213 -40.58 -24.05 0.38
C ALA A 213 -40.34 -22.71 1.08
N VAL A 214 -41.19 -22.35 2.07
CA VAL A 214 -40.99 -21.14 2.89
C VAL A 214 -39.69 -21.22 3.71
N LEU A 215 -39.39 -22.38 4.31
CA LEU A 215 -38.14 -22.57 5.06
C LEU A 215 -36.92 -22.52 4.14
N ALA A 216 -37.03 -23.08 2.93
CA ALA A 216 -35.99 -23.02 1.92
C ALA A 216 -35.74 -21.59 1.42
N ASP A 217 -36.81 -20.82 1.16
CA ASP A 217 -36.71 -19.41 0.76
C ASP A 217 -36.08 -18.57 1.88
N HIS A 218 -36.49 -18.77 3.13
CA HIS A 218 -35.87 -18.10 4.28
C HIS A 218 -34.37 -18.44 4.38
N ALA A 219 -34.01 -19.72 4.26
CA ALA A 219 -32.60 -20.15 4.31
C ALA A 219 -31.79 -19.55 3.15
N MET A 220 -32.38 -19.41 1.96
CA MET A 220 -31.74 -18.77 0.81
C MET A 220 -31.51 -17.28 1.06
N ARG A 221 -32.50 -16.55 1.59
CA ARG A 221 -32.34 -15.13 1.94
C ARG A 221 -31.24 -14.90 2.98
N LEU A 222 -31.19 -15.73 4.03
CA LEU A 222 -30.11 -15.66 5.02
C LEU A 222 -28.73 -15.91 4.41
N ARG A 223 -28.63 -16.82 3.43
CA ARG A 223 -27.37 -17.06 2.70
C ARG A 223 -26.92 -15.86 1.89
N ASP A 224 -27.85 -15.23 1.20
CA ASP A 224 -27.57 -14.04 0.40
C ASP A 224 -27.12 -12.88 1.30
N GLU A 225 -27.81 -12.65 2.42
CA GLU A 225 -27.41 -11.66 3.43
C GLU A 225 -26.01 -11.93 4.03
N MET A 226 -25.66 -13.19 4.25
CA MET A 226 -24.34 -13.56 4.79
C MET A 226 -23.22 -13.45 3.75
N ARG A 227 -23.55 -13.49 2.46
CA ARG A 227 -22.58 -13.36 1.36
C ARG A 227 -22.06 -11.93 1.25
N ASP A 228 -22.89 -10.95 1.56
CA ASP A 228 -22.53 -9.54 1.51
C ASP A 228 -21.43 -9.19 2.53
N ASP A 229 -20.56 -8.24 2.17
CA ASP A 229 -19.54 -7.72 3.10
C ASP A 229 -20.17 -6.60 3.96
N PRO A 230 -20.19 -6.73 5.30
CA PRO A 230 -20.78 -5.73 6.18
C PRO A 230 -20.10 -4.35 6.08
N VAL A 231 -18.82 -4.30 5.68
CA VAL A 231 -18.10 -3.04 5.45
C VAL A 231 -18.59 -2.37 4.17
N VAL A 232 -18.73 -3.14 3.09
CA VAL A 232 -19.22 -2.65 1.79
C VAL A 232 -20.66 -2.18 1.90
N THR A 233 -21.54 -2.93 2.57
CA THR A 233 -22.95 -2.54 2.74
C THR A 233 -23.11 -1.27 3.58
N ARG A 234 -22.35 -1.12 4.66
CA ARG A 234 -22.32 0.11 5.47
C ARG A 234 -21.78 1.30 4.68
N LEU A 235 -20.69 1.12 3.94
CA LEU A 235 -20.12 2.18 3.10
C LEU A 235 -21.06 2.56 1.96
N ALA A 236 -21.75 1.61 1.34
CA ALA A 236 -22.76 1.87 0.31
C ALA A 236 -23.94 2.68 0.87
N ALA A 237 -24.44 2.33 2.05
CA ALA A 237 -25.50 3.09 2.72
C ALA A 237 -25.08 4.53 3.06
N LEU A 238 -23.83 4.75 3.48
CA LEU A 238 -23.31 6.07 3.83
C LEU A 238 -22.99 6.94 2.60
N THR A 239 -22.48 6.33 1.52
CA THR A 239 -22.06 7.05 0.31
C THR A 239 -23.17 7.22 -0.72
N GLY A 240 -24.26 6.44 -0.61
CA GLY A 240 -25.32 6.39 -1.61
C GLY A 240 -24.91 5.73 -2.93
N LEU A 241 -23.72 5.10 -2.97
CA LEU A 241 -23.20 4.40 -4.15
C LEU A 241 -23.64 2.94 -4.17
N ALA A 242 -23.74 2.37 -5.37
CA ALA A 242 -23.99 0.93 -5.55
C ALA A 242 -22.87 0.09 -4.91
N GLY A 243 -23.23 -1.03 -4.27
CA GLY A 243 -22.32 -1.92 -3.55
C GLY A 243 -21.11 -2.35 -4.38
N ASP A 244 -21.32 -2.69 -5.67
CA ASP A 244 -20.26 -3.10 -6.59
C ASP A 244 -19.18 -2.00 -6.77
N ARG A 245 -19.60 -0.72 -6.83
CA ARG A 245 -18.68 0.41 -6.96
C ARG A 245 -17.89 0.62 -5.68
N VAL A 246 -18.54 0.47 -4.52
CA VAL A 246 -17.89 0.59 -3.21
C VAL A 246 -16.87 -0.52 -3.00
N GLY A 247 -17.21 -1.76 -3.35
CA GLY A 247 -16.27 -2.89 -3.30
C GLY A 247 -15.06 -2.67 -4.21
N LEU A 248 -15.28 -2.21 -5.44
CA LEU A 248 -14.18 -1.90 -6.36
C LEU A 248 -13.29 -0.76 -5.86
N LEU A 249 -13.87 0.32 -5.31
CA LEU A 249 -13.12 1.41 -4.71
C LEU A 249 -12.31 0.93 -3.51
N LEU A 250 -12.88 0.08 -2.65
CA LEU A 250 -12.18 -0.47 -1.48
C LEU A 250 -10.97 -1.32 -1.92
N SER A 251 -11.17 -2.21 -2.89
CA SER A 251 -10.09 -3.01 -3.49
C SER A 251 -8.99 -2.13 -4.10
N LEU A 252 -9.36 -1.05 -4.80
CA LEU A 252 -8.41 -0.11 -5.39
C LEU A 252 -7.64 0.67 -4.32
N VAL A 253 -8.30 1.07 -3.22
CA VAL A 253 -7.63 1.76 -2.09
C VAL A 253 -6.64 0.82 -1.41
N CYS A 254 -7.00 -0.44 -1.15
CA CYS A 254 -6.08 -1.42 -0.57
C CYS A 254 -4.85 -1.65 -1.46
N ALA A 255 -5.05 -1.84 -2.77
CA ALA A 255 -3.97 -1.96 -3.74
C ALA A 255 -3.09 -0.69 -3.79
N GLY A 256 -3.72 0.48 -3.83
CA GLY A 256 -3.03 1.78 -3.86
C GLY A 256 -2.18 2.06 -2.62
N VAL A 257 -2.68 1.69 -1.44
CA VAL A 257 -1.91 1.82 -0.19
C VAL A 257 -0.72 0.88 -0.20
N LEU A 258 -0.89 -0.38 -0.63
CA LEU A 258 0.18 -1.36 -0.69
C LEU A 258 1.32 -0.91 -1.63
N ASP A 259 0.99 -0.61 -2.88
CA ASP A 259 1.96 -0.19 -3.89
C ASP A 259 2.54 1.20 -3.55
N GLY A 260 1.73 2.11 -2.99
CA GLY A 260 2.16 3.43 -2.54
C GLY A 260 3.21 3.36 -1.42
N ILE A 261 3.03 2.48 -0.44
CA ILE A 261 4.03 2.23 0.62
C ILE A 261 5.33 1.71 -0.02
N GLY A 262 5.24 0.75 -0.96
CA GLY A 262 6.41 0.21 -1.67
C GLY A 262 7.21 1.28 -2.41
N VAL A 263 6.53 2.09 -3.23
CA VAL A 263 7.13 3.17 -4.01
C VAL A 263 7.81 4.21 -3.12
N VAL A 264 7.10 4.70 -2.08
CA VAL A 264 7.64 5.71 -1.17
C VAL A 264 8.83 5.16 -0.38
N ALA A 265 8.73 3.93 0.12
CA ALA A 265 9.81 3.32 0.90
C ALA A 265 11.08 3.16 0.06
N TRP A 266 10.99 2.63 -1.17
CA TRP A 266 12.15 2.54 -2.07
C TRP A 266 12.70 3.92 -2.44
N TYR A 267 11.83 4.89 -2.73
CA TYR A 267 12.28 6.26 -3.02
C TYR A 267 13.12 6.85 -1.88
N LEU A 268 12.70 6.64 -0.62
CA LEU A 268 13.44 7.07 0.57
C LEU A 268 14.75 6.30 0.77
N VAL A 269 14.76 4.97 0.57
CA VAL A 269 15.97 4.14 0.67
C VAL A 269 17.06 4.67 -0.26
N PHE A 270 16.74 4.93 -1.52
CA PHE A 270 17.72 5.46 -2.48
C PHE A 270 18.09 6.94 -2.22
N ALA A 271 17.14 7.74 -1.71
CA ALA A 271 17.42 9.12 -1.36
C ALA A 271 18.45 9.24 -0.21
N VAL A 272 18.40 8.36 0.80
CA VAL A 272 19.36 8.35 1.92
C VAL A 272 20.77 7.95 1.45
N HIS A 273 20.90 6.88 0.63
CA HIS A 273 22.19 6.45 0.08
C HIS A 273 22.90 7.58 -0.69
N ARG A 274 22.15 8.41 -1.42
CA ARG A 274 22.69 9.57 -2.16
C ARG A 274 23.31 10.64 -1.24
N THR A 275 22.75 10.83 -0.06
CA THR A 275 23.23 11.85 0.90
C THR A 275 24.50 11.37 1.59
N GLY A 276 24.56 10.08 1.96
CA GLY A 276 25.77 9.47 2.55
C GLY A 276 26.96 9.43 1.60
N ASP A 277 26.75 9.17 0.31
CA ASP A 277 27.82 9.12 -0.70
C ASP A 277 28.43 10.50 -0.98
N ARG A 278 27.61 11.56 -0.97
CA ARG A 278 28.09 12.95 -1.13
C ARG A 278 28.95 13.42 0.05
N ASP A 279 28.64 12.97 1.26
CA ASP A 279 29.47 13.27 2.44
C ASP A 279 30.73 12.39 2.49
N SER A 280 30.70 11.18 1.91
CA SER A 280 31.85 10.27 1.85
C SER A 280 32.89 10.67 0.80
N VAL A 281 32.47 11.20 -0.35
CA VAL A 281 33.36 11.63 -1.44
C VAL A 281 34.15 12.92 -1.10
N MET A 282 33.80 13.64 -0.04
CA MET A 282 34.61 14.76 0.45
C MET A 282 35.82 14.33 1.30
N SER A 283 36.12 13.03 1.39
CA SER A 283 37.21 12.46 2.22
C SER A 283 38.43 11.99 1.42
N VAL A 284 38.45 12.08 0.09
CA VAL A 284 39.61 11.67 -0.70
C VAL A 284 40.40 12.90 -1.12
N GLU A 285 41.32 13.32 -0.25
CA GLU A 285 42.42 14.20 -0.67
C GLU A 285 43.43 13.34 -1.44
N SER A 286 43.64 13.77 -2.67
CA SER A 286 44.43 13.16 -3.73
C SER A 286 45.91 13.21 -3.38
N ASP A 287 46.55 12.06 -3.17
CA ASP A 287 48.01 11.92 -3.25
C ASP A 287 48.32 11.28 -4.59
N ASP A 288 48.75 12.10 -5.55
CA ASP A 288 49.72 11.76 -6.60
C ASP A 288 49.74 12.87 -7.66
N LEU A 289 50.78 13.70 -7.61
CA LEU A 289 51.75 13.87 -8.70
C LEU A 289 52.74 15.00 -8.37
N ALA A 290 54.01 14.63 -8.11
CA ALA A 290 55.22 15.18 -8.75
C ALA A 290 56.46 14.90 -7.86
N VAL A 291 57.32 13.92 -8.19
CA VAL A 291 58.42 13.98 -9.19
C VAL A 291 59.81 14.05 -8.50
N VAL A 292 60.59 12.96 -8.61
CA VAL A 292 62.00 12.86 -9.07
C VAL A 292 62.83 11.78 -8.35
N ALA A 293 63.40 10.89 -9.18
CA ALA A 293 64.63 10.10 -9.07
C ALA A 293 64.72 8.90 -8.11
N ARG A 294 64.65 7.72 -8.72
CA ARG A 294 65.48 6.56 -8.36
C ARG A 294 66.97 6.91 -8.54
N VAL A 295 67.77 6.78 -7.48
CA VAL A 295 69.16 6.32 -7.55
C VAL A 295 69.40 5.35 -6.38
N VAL A 296 70.13 4.29 -6.70
CA VAL A 296 70.39 3.05 -5.95
C VAL A 296 71.51 3.24 -4.92
N HIS A 297 71.33 2.75 -3.68
CA HIS A 297 72.29 1.96 -2.86
C HIS A 297 71.70 1.67 -1.46
N GLY A 298 71.82 0.44 -0.97
CA GLY A 298 71.85 0.11 0.47
C GLY A 298 73.30 -0.20 0.90
N PRO A 299 73.59 -0.68 2.14
CA PRO A 299 72.70 -0.99 3.27
C PRO A 299 73.17 -0.43 4.64
N GLU A 300 72.41 -0.79 5.70
CA GLU A 300 72.78 -0.90 7.14
C GLU A 300 73.25 0.34 7.94
N ALA A 301 72.45 0.77 8.92
CA ALA A 301 72.56 0.36 10.34
C ALA A 301 71.80 1.32 11.31
N GLU A 302 71.06 0.69 12.23
CA GLU A 302 70.82 1.03 13.64
C GLU A 302 70.02 2.29 14.12
N SER A 303 68.95 1.96 14.88
CA SER A 303 68.66 2.42 16.25
C SER A 303 67.70 3.59 16.52
N LYS A 304 66.70 3.25 17.36
CA LYS A 304 65.90 4.04 18.34
C LYS A 304 64.64 4.82 17.93
N ASN A 305 63.52 4.31 18.47
CA ASN A 305 62.30 4.97 19.00
C ASN A 305 62.27 6.51 19.04
N ARG A 306 61.16 7.12 18.57
CA ARG A 306 60.13 7.85 19.37
C ARG A 306 59.24 8.78 18.52
N ALA A 307 57.92 8.69 18.78
CA ALA A 307 56.76 9.58 18.55
C ALA A 307 56.87 10.95 17.79
N LEU A 308 55.84 11.22 16.95
CA LEU A 308 55.40 12.52 16.33
C LEU A 308 55.04 13.63 17.36
N PRO A 309 54.69 14.90 16.97
CA PRO A 309 54.95 15.78 15.80
C PRO A 309 55.45 17.21 16.23
N PRO A 310 55.70 18.25 15.35
CA PRO A 310 54.84 19.47 15.35
C PRO A 310 55.03 20.46 14.13
N ILE A 311 54.70 20.10 12.88
CA ILE A 311 54.88 21.05 11.74
C ILE A 311 53.58 21.78 11.35
N ALA A 312 52.42 21.13 11.50
CA ALA A 312 51.13 21.68 11.07
C ALA A 312 50.67 22.89 11.90
N ASP A 313 50.88 22.87 13.22
CA ASP A 313 50.46 23.94 14.12
C ASP A 313 51.27 25.23 13.88
N ARG A 314 52.56 25.10 13.59
CA ARG A 314 53.47 26.23 13.34
C ARG A 314 53.11 27.02 12.07
N LEU A 315 52.61 26.32 11.04
CA LEU A 315 52.14 26.93 9.80
C LEU A 315 50.85 27.73 10.04
N LEU A 316 49.97 27.22 10.91
CA LEU A 316 48.70 27.84 11.23
C LEU A 316 48.90 29.12 12.04
N ASP A 317 49.81 29.10 13.02
CA ASP A 317 50.23 30.28 13.78
C ASP A 317 50.86 31.35 12.89
N THR A 318 51.69 30.95 11.92
CA THR A 318 52.32 31.89 10.97
C THR A 318 51.27 32.57 10.10
N ARG A 319 50.28 31.80 9.60
CA ARG A 319 49.16 32.30 8.79
C ARG A 319 48.22 33.20 9.60
N LEU A 320 47.97 32.86 10.86
CA LEU A 320 47.17 33.68 11.77
C LEU A 320 47.86 35.03 12.03
N THR A 321 49.17 35.02 12.30
CA THR A 321 49.97 36.24 12.52
C THR A 321 49.98 37.15 11.28
N GLN A 322 50.12 36.57 10.08
CA GLN A 322 50.06 37.31 8.82
C GLN A 322 48.68 37.94 8.58
N LEU A 323 47.61 37.23 8.95
CA LEU A 323 46.24 37.68 8.78
C LEU A 323 45.87 38.80 9.77
N THR A 324 46.29 38.71 11.04
CA THR A 324 46.09 39.78 12.04
C THR A 324 46.70 41.10 11.57
N ARG A 325 47.90 41.05 10.97
CA ARG A 325 48.56 42.25 10.40
C ARG A 325 47.79 42.81 9.20
N ALA A 326 47.38 41.96 8.27
CA ALA A 326 46.63 42.39 7.08
C ALA A 326 45.25 42.99 7.39
N VAL A 327 44.61 42.53 8.47
CA VAL A 327 43.36 43.14 8.97
C VAL A 327 43.64 44.50 9.62
N ALA A 328 44.73 44.63 10.39
CA ALA A 328 45.14 45.89 11.01
C ALA A 328 45.44 46.98 9.97
N ASP A 329 46.05 46.57 8.86
CA ASP A 329 46.40 47.44 7.74
C ASP A 329 45.20 47.70 6.79
N GLY A 330 44.00 47.18 7.12
CA GLY A 330 42.77 47.37 6.34
C GLY A 330 42.74 46.62 4.99
N GLN A 331 43.73 45.78 4.72
CA GLN A 331 43.89 45.06 3.45
C GLN A 331 42.87 43.91 3.29
N VAL A 332 42.38 43.35 4.39
CA VAL A 332 41.48 42.19 4.38
C VAL A 332 40.24 42.44 5.24
N LYS A 333 39.05 42.32 4.64
CA LYS A 333 37.79 42.30 5.39
C LYS A 333 37.70 41.00 6.19
N MET A 334 37.31 41.08 7.47
CA MET A 334 37.16 39.96 8.42
C MET A 334 35.95 39.04 8.11
N THR A 335 35.89 38.60 6.86
CA THR A 335 34.87 37.75 6.25
C THR A 335 35.57 36.52 5.68
N VAL A 336 34.88 35.38 5.64
CA VAL A 336 35.46 34.13 5.14
C VAL A 336 35.95 34.28 3.68
N ALA A 337 35.21 35.02 2.84
CA ALA A 337 35.60 35.29 1.46
C ALA A 337 36.88 36.14 1.35
N GLY A 338 37.04 37.16 2.20
CA GLY A 338 38.24 38.00 2.23
C GLY A 338 39.48 37.23 2.65
N ILE A 339 39.37 36.41 3.70
CA ILE A 339 40.47 35.56 4.20
C ILE A 339 40.88 34.54 3.14
N ARG A 340 39.89 33.93 2.46
CA ARG A 340 40.12 32.96 1.39
C ARG A 340 40.92 33.55 0.23
N ASN A 341 40.52 34.73 -0.24
CA ASN A 341 41.17 35.39 -1.37
C ASN A 341 42.59 35.88 -1.02
N TYR A 342 42.83 36.25 0.23
CA TYR A 342 44.14 36.75 0.68
C TYR A 342 45.16 35.64 0.92
N LEU A 343 44.76 34.51 1.52
CA LEU A 343 45.66 33.40 1.87
C LEU A 343 45.63 32.23 0.87
N GLY A 344 44.73 32.25 -0.11
CA GLY A 344 44.55 31.15 -1.06
C GLY A 344 44.15 29.82 -0.40
N CYS A 345 43.45 29.85 0.73
CA CYS A 345 43.16 28.66 1.55
C CYS A 345 41.76 28.08 1.30
N ALA A 346 41.53 26.84 1.72
CA ALA A 346 40.20 26.23 1.65
C ALA A 346 39.22 26.88 2.65
N GLN A 347 37.91 26.79 2.37
CA GLN A 347 36.86 27.42 3.17
C GLN A 347 36.88 26.98 4.65
N GLY A 348 37.18 25.71 4.93
CA GLY A 348 37.29 25.20 6.31
C GLY A 348 38.43 25.87 7.10
N THR A 349 39.58 26.09 6.47
CA THR A 349 40.71 26.79 7.08
C THR A 349 40.41 28.27 7.31
N ALA A 350 39.74 28.93 6.37
CA ALA A 350 39.30 30.32 6.52
C ALA A 350 38.29 30.51 7.66
N ILE A 351 37.39 29.54 7.89
CA ILE A 351 36.46 29.56 9.03
C ILE A 351 37.20 29.39 10.36
N LYS A 352 38.14 28.44 10.45
CA LYS A 352 38.98 28.24 11.65
C LYS A 352 39.77 29.51 11.98
N LEU A 353 40.48 30.08 11.01
CA LEU A 353 41.24 31.32 11.17
C LEU A 353 40.36 32.51 11.58
N ARG A 354 39.15 32.63 11.00
CA ARG A 354 38.20 33.68 11.41
C ARG A 354 37.75 33.51 12.86
N ARG A 355 37.53 32.27 13.32
CA ARG A 355 37.11 31.97 14.69
C ARG A 355 38.21 32.32 15.68
N GLU A 356 39.46 31.98 15.38
CA GLU A 356 40.62 32.31 16.20
C GLU A 356 40.87 33.83 16.26
N LEU A 357 40.74 34.54 15.14
CA LEU A 357 40.82 36.00 15.14
C LEU A 357 39.74 36.67 15.98
N LEU A 358 38.50 36.19 15.91
CA LEU A 358 37.42 36.69 16.75
C LEU A 358 37.68 36.40 18.22
N ALA A 359 38.20 35.22 18.56
CA ALA A 359 38.59 34.87 19.92
C ALA A 359 39.70 35.80 20.47
N GLN A 360 40.71 36.10 19.65
CA GLN A 360 41.77 37.06 20.00
C GLN A 360 41.25 38.50 20.15
N CYS A 361 40.30 38.92 19.31
CA CYS A 361 39.65 40.23 19.47
C CYS A 361 38.85 40.29 20.78
N THR A 362 38.12 39.22 21.12
CA THR A 362 37.34 39.17 22.37
C THR A 362 38.23 39.13 23.62
N SER A 363 39.41 38.49 23.56
CA SER A 363 40.35 38.49 24.69
C SER A 363 41.03 39.86 24.88
N GLN A 364 41.35 40.57 23.79
CA GLN A 364 41.91 41.93 23.85
C GLN A 364 40.90 42.96 24.40
N LEU A 365 39.61 42.82 24.07
CA LEU A 365 38.54 43.67 24.62
C LEU A 365 38.29 43.43 26.12
N SER A 366 38.61 42.24 26.64
CA SER A 366 38.50 41.94 28.08
C SER A 366 39.66 42.52 28.89
N THR A 367 40.84 42.70 28.29
CA THR A 367 42.02 43.27 28.97
C THR A 367 42.05 44.80 28.98
N ASP A 368 41.37 45.46 28.04
CA ASP A 368 41.24 46.93 27.99
C ASP A 368 40.06 47.47 28.83
N GLY A 369 39.25 46.58 29.43
CA GLY A 369 38.09 46.93 30.27
C GLY A 369 38.33 46.89 31.78
N GLU A 370 39.56 46.61 32.21
CA GLU A 370 39.99 46.58 33.61
C GLU A 370 41.13 47.60 33.83
N VAL A 371 40.84 48.88 33.58
CA VAL A 371 41.60 50.04 34.10
C VAL A 371 40.63 51.15 34.48
#